data_AF-A0A8T6LDV4-F1
#
_entry.id   AF-A0A8T6LDV4-F1
#
_cell.length_a   1.000
_cell.length_b   1.000
_cell.length_c   1.000
_cell.angle_alpha   90.00
_cell.angle_beta   90.00
_cell.angle_gamma   90.00
#
_symmetry.space_group_name_H-M   'P 1'
#
loop_
_entity.id
_entity.type
_entity.pdbx_description
1 polymer ?
#
loop_
_entity_poly.entity_id
_entity_poly.type
_entity_poly.pdbx_seq_one_letter_code
_entity_poly.pdbx_strand_id
1 'polypeptide(L)'
;MSLACNFAVQIATHVSVRKDEEPFSLVPYTGPIHFYLPRGPVKNSDIEEAKRLHERLENLDSDVRRKLHIPINRWIKSHAQQSAMSDRVIDPEISPKDIPGSPTTRDVGKMIDLGIAFESLYLSGRKNLSRKFRRRTSWFLKKEEAHRRVLKEKFEKVYDLRCNAVHEGKLPRDVEVCGKSVPILEFIEQAQSLCQQSILKIIKNGQFPDWAKIHIPDC
;
A
#
# COMPACT_ATOMS: atom_id res chain seq x y z
N MET A 1 7.18 5.51 -21.39
CA MET A 1 7.40 6.17 -20.07
C MET A 1 8.09 5.15 -19.17
N SER A 2 9.22 5.47 -18.52
CA SER A 2 9.94 4.48 -17.68
C SER A 2 9.14 4.15 -16.41
N LEU A 3 9.40 2.99 -15.79
CA LEU A 3 8.75 2.60 -14.54
C LEU A 3 8.95 3.66 -13.44
N ALA A 4 10.16 4.22 -13.38
CA ALA A 4 10.53 5.26 -12.44
C ALA A 4 9.71 6.55 -12.67
N CYS A 5 9.49 6.94 -13.93
CA CYS A 5 8.61 8.06 -14.28
C CYS A 5 7.16 7.81 -13.85
N ASN A 6 6.59 6.64 -14.18
CA ASN A 6 5.21 6.31 -13.81
C ASN A 6 5.01 6.33 -12.29
N PHE A 7 5.95 5.74 -11.55
CA PHE A 7 5.92 5.72 -10.10
C PHE A 7 6.05 7.13 -9.50
N ALA A 8 7.02 7.91 -9.97
CA ALA A 8 7.23 9.27 -9.51
C ALA A 8 6.01 10.16 -9.73
N VAL A 9 5.40 10.09 -10.91
CA VAL A 9 4.16 10.82 -11.25
C VAL A 9 3.02 10.38 -10.33
N GLN A 10 2.77 9.07 -10.20
CA GLN A 10 1.71 8.58 -9.33
C GLN A 10 1.92 8.99 -7.86
N ILE A 11 3.15 8.91 -7.35
CA ILE A 11 3.44 9.38 -6.00
C ILE A 11 3.17 10.86 -5.86
N ALA A 12 3.68 11.69 -6.77
CA ALA A 12 3.50 13.14 -6.68
C ALA A 12 2.02 13.49 -6.63
N THR A 13 1.21 12.89 -7.51
CA THR A 13 -0.24 13.09 -7.50
C THR A 13 -0.92 12.63 -6.20
N HIS A 14 -0.35 11.65 -5.50
CA HIS A 14 -0.90 11.13 -4.24
C HIS A 14 -0.39 11.86 -2.99
N VAL A 15 0.86 12.37 -3.00
CA VAL A 15 1.49 13.07 -1.87
C VAL A 15 0.82 14.43 -1.62
N SER A 16 0.38 15.10 -2.66
CA SER A 16 -0.24 16.43 -2.60
C SER A 16 -1.58 16.48 -1.89
N VAL A 17 -2.27 15.34 -1.85
CA VAL A 17 -3.57 15.18 -1.21
C VAL A 17 -3.42 15.05 0.32
N ARG A 18 -2.24 14.71 0.84
CA ARG A 18 -2.06 14.27 2.24
C ARG A 18 -1.18 15.17 3.13
N LYS A 19 -0.74 16.34 2.66
CA LYS A 19 0.12 17.21 3.48
C LYS A 19 -0.57 17.79 4.72
N ASP A 20 -1.89 17.78 4.76
CA ASP A 20 -2.69 18.43 5.82
C ASP A 20 -3.32 17.43 6.81
N GLU A 21 -3.13 16.12 6.60
CA GLU A 21 -3.62 15.09 7.52
C GLU A 21 -2.44 14.41 8.21
N GLU A 22 -2.32 14.59 9.53
CA GLU A 22 -1.58 13.68 10.40
C GLU A 22 -2.15 12.27 10.14
N PRO A 23 -1.44 11.37 9.43
CA PRO A 23 -2.08 10.18 8.86
C PRO A 23 -2.52 9.17 9.92
N PHE A 24 -2.24 9.43 11.21
CA PHE A 24 -2.54 8.55 12.33
C PHE A 24 -2.78 9.31 13.64
N SER A 25 -3.66 10.31 13.62
CA SER A 25 -4.29 10.73 14.87
C SER A 25 -5.00 9.53 15.50
N LEU A 26 -4.73 9.25 16.78
CA LEU A 26 -5.48 8.26 17.58
C LEU A 26 -6.94 8.69 17.83
N VAL A 27 -7.31 9.88 17.35
CA VAL A 27 -8.66 10.42 17.41
C VAL A 27 -9.47 9.85 16.23
N PRO A 28 -10.70 9.37 16.46
CA PRO A 28 -11.52 8.75 15.42
C PRO A 28 -11.81 9.75 14.30
N TYR A 29 -11.26 9.52 13.11
CA TYR A 29 -11.78 10.11 11.88
C TYR A 29 -13.00 9.29 11.45
N THR A 30 -14.20 9.85 11.61
CA THR A 30 -15.48 9.22 11.24
C THR A 30 -16.02 9.75 9.90
N GLY A 31 -15.19 10.41 9.11
CA GLY A 31 -15.58 10.90 7.78
C GLY A 31 -15.42 9.82 6.71
N PRO A 32 -16.29 9.76 5.68
CA PRO A 32 -16.05 8.94 4.51
C PRO A 32 -14.76 9.42 3.84
N ILE A 33 -13.78 8.53 3.74
CA ILE A 33 -12.53 8.78 3.02
C ILE A 33 -12.85 8.73 1.52
N HIS A 34 -13.19 9.87 0.94
CA HIS A 34 -13.34 10.01 -0.51
C HIS A 34 -11.97 10.34 -1.13
N PHE A 35 -11.27 9.33 -1.66
CA PHE A 35 -10.14 9.60 -2.54
C PHE A 35 -10.62 9.99 -3.94
N TYR A 36 -10.63 11.31 -4.14
CA TYR A 36 -10.49 11.87 -5.46
C TYR A 36 -9.04 11.58 -5.94
N LEU A 37 -8.87 10.94 -7.12
CA LEU A 37 -7.76 11.36 -8.00
C LEU A 37 -7.73 12.88 -7.93
N PRO A 38 -6.58 13.57 -7.75
CA PRO A 38 -6.59 15.01 -7.60
C PRO A 38 -7.42 15.61 -8.74
N ARG A 39 -8.67 16.00 -8.42
CA ARG A 39 -9.58 16.65 -9.37
C ARG A 39 -9.20 18.12 -9.50
N GLY A 40 -8.20 18.56 -8.75
CA GLY A 40 -7.54 19.84 -8.91
C GLY A 40 -6.32 19.74 -9.83
N PRO A 41 -5.89 20.88 -10.41
CA PRO A 41 -4.69 20.93 -11.23
C PRO A 41 -3.48 20.46 -10.42
N VAL A 42 -2.65 19.61 -11.03
CA VAL A 42 -1.37 19.18 -10.46
C VAL A 42 -0.54 20.42 -10.14
N LYS A 43 -0.12 20.60 -8.89
CA LYS A 43 0.66 21.78 -8.50
C LYS A 43 2.10 21.60 -8.98
N ASN A 44 2.78 22.69 -9.31
CA ASN A 44 4.21 22.64 -9.67
C ASN A 44 5.06 21.97 -8.58
N SER A 45 4.71 22.15 -7.30
CA SER A 45 5.37 21.47 -6.19
C SER A 45 5.36 19.94 -6.29
N ASP A 46 4.32 19.39 -6.90
CA ASP A 46 4.09 17.96 -7.02
C ASP A 46 4.98 17.41 -8.13
N ILE A 47 5.02 18.12 -9.25
CA ILE A 47 5.90 17.83 -10.38
C ILE A 47 7.37 17.85 -9.93
N GLU A 48 7.77 18.85 -9.14
CA GLU A 48 9.14 18.94 -8.63
C GLU A 48 9.46 17.80 -7.65
N GLU A 49 8.53 17.39 -6.79
CA GLU A 49 8.73 16.21 -5.92
C GLU A 49 8.82 14.91 -6.73
N ALA A 50 8.01 14.74 -7.78
CA ALA A 50 8.13 13.62 -8.72
C ALA A 50 9.53 13.59 -9.34
N LYS A 51 10.01 14.71 -9.88
CA LYS A 51 11.34 14.80 -10.48
C LYS A 51 12.44 14.40 -9.49
N ARG A 52 12.39 14.93 -8.26
CA ARG A 52 13.34 14.58 -7.19
C ARG A 52 13.33 13.09 -6.85
N LEU A 53 12.15 12.48 -6.77
CA LEU A 53 12.02 11.04 -6.50
C LEU A 53 12.52 10.19 -7.66
N HIS A 54 12.26 10.61 -8.89
CA HIS A 54 12.76 9.96 -10.09
C HIS A 54 14.30 10.00 -10.14
N GLU A 55 14.89 11.17 -9.95
CA GLU A 55 16.34 11.35 -9.91
C GLU A 55 16.98 10.50 -8.81
N ARG A 56 16.39 10.47 -7.61
CA ARG A 56 16.85 9.59 -6.53
C ARG A 56 16.82 8.13 -6.92
N LEU A 57 15.71 7.68 -7.53
CA LEU A 57 15.53 6.28 -7.94
C LEU A 57 16.54 5.86 -9.02
N GLU A 58 16.86 6.75 -9.96
CA GLU A 58 17.87 6.50 -10.99
C GLU A 58 19.30 6.45 -10.45
N ASN A 59 19.58 7.24 -9.40
CA ASN A 59 20.88 7.29 -8.73
C ASN A 59 21.06 6.25 -7.60
N LEU A 60 20.08 5.36 -7.37
CA LEU A 60 20.24 4.27 -6.41
C LEU A 60 21.26 3.24 -6.88
N ASP A 61 21.91 2.60 -5.90
CA ASP A 61 22.69 1.40 -6.18
C ASP A 61 21.88 0.38 -6.99
N SER A 62 22.54 -0.27 -7.95
CA SER A 62 21.90 -1.13 -8.93
C SER A 62 21.15 -2.31 -8.29
N ASP A 63 21.65 -2.85 -7.16
CA ASP A 63 20.97 -3.92 -6.43
C ASP A 63 19.72 -3.41 -5.71
N VAL A 64 19.79 -2.21 -5.12
CA VAL A 64 18.64 -1.58 -4.47
C VAL A 64 17.55 -1.27 -5.49
N ARG A 65 17.92 -0.68 -6.63
CA ARG A 65 17.00 -0.40 -7.74
C ARG A 65 16.36 -1.68 -8.28
N ARG A 66 17.14 -2.75 -8.48
CA ARG A 66 16.63 -4.06 -8.90
C ARG A 66 15.63 -4.62 -7.90
N LYS A 67 15.90 -4.54 -6.60
CA LYS A 67 15.00 -5.02 -5.54
C LYS A 67 13.70 -4.19 -5.43
N LEU A 68 13.74 -2.90 -5.73
CA LEU A 68 12.56 -2.03 -5.73
C LEU A 68 11.66 -2.21 -6.95
N HIS A 69 12.16 -2.80 -8.04
CA HIS A 69 11.40 -2.99 -9.27
C HIS A 69 10.09 -3.76 -9.05
N ILE A 70 10.13 -4.88 -8.32
CA ILE A 70 8.93 -5.69 -8.04
C ILE A 70 7.90 -4.93 -7.20
N PRO A 71 8.23 -4.39 -6.00
CA PRO A 71 7.24 -3.72 -5.17
C PRO A 71 6.66 -2.46 -5.82
N ILE A 72 7.45 -1.70 -6.58
CA ILE A 72 6.95 -0.54 -7.34
C ILE A 72 5.93 -0.98 -8.38
N ASN A 73 6.27 -1.96 -9.23
CA ASN A 73 5.34 -2.45 -10.26
C ASN A 73 4.03 -2.98 -9.68
N ARG A 74 4.13 -3.75 -8.60
CA ARG A 74 2.95 -4.36 -7.95
C ARG A 74 2.08 -3.31 -7.26
N TRP A 75 2.69 -2.31 -6.63
CA TRP A 75 1.96 -1.18 -6.08
C TRP A 75 1.22 -0.39 -7.17
N ILE A 76 1.90 -0.04 -8.28
CA ILE A 76 1.28 0.64 -9.44
C ILE A 76 0.11 -0.18 -9.98
N LYS A 77 0.28 -1.51 -10.13
CA LYS A 77 -0.78 -2.37 -10.66
C LYS A 77 -2.01 -2.42 -9.74
N SER A 78 -1.80 -2.40 -8.42
CA SER A 78 -2.91 -2.30 -7.46
C SER A 78 -3.68 -0.97 -7.57
N HIS A 79 -3.03 0.11 -8.03
CA HIS A 79 -3.64 1.43 -8.23
C HIS A 79 -4.25 1.63 -9.63
N ALA A 80 -3.59 1.15 -10.69
CA ALA A 80 -4.09 1.24 -12.07
C ALA A 80 -5.44 0.55 -12.24
N GLN A 81 -5.72 -0.42 -11.35
CA GLN A 81 -7.02 -1.01 -11.15
C GLN A 81 -8.02 -0.10 -10.38
N GLN A 82 -7.93 1.22 -10.50
CA GLN A 82 -9.01 2.15 -10.13
C GLN A 82 -9.51 2.96 -11.35
N SER A 83 -8.63 3.33 -12.28
CA SER A 83 -8.94 4.31 -13.35
C SER A 83 -9.81 3.80 -14.51
N ALA A 84 -9.85 2.50 -14.80
CA ALA A 84 -10.56 1.96 -15.97
C ALA A 84 -12.11 1.92 -15.88
N MET A 85 -12.73 2.58 -14.89
CA MET A 85 -14.17 2.44 -14.62
C MET A 85 -14.95 3.76 -14.58
N SER A 86 -14.33 4.93 -14.81
CA SER A 86 -15.10 6.18 -14.96
C SER A 86 -15.76 6.34 -16.34
N ASP A 87 -15.41 5.50 -17.32
CA ASP A 87 -15.78 5.73 -18.73
C ASP A 87 -16.75 4.68 -19.30
N ARG A 88 -17.34 3.82 -18.45
CA ARG A 88 -18.40 2.89 -18.89
C ARG A 88 -19.73 3.32 -18.31
N VAL A 89 -20.55 3.94 -19.16
CA VAL A 89 -22.00 4.08 -18.99
C VAL A 89 -22.58 2.67 -18.82
N ILE A 90 -23.29 2.42 -17.72
CA ILE A 90 -23.85 1.10 -17.36
C ILE A 90 -25.34 1.08 -17.71
N ASP A 91 -25.76 0.12 -18.54
CA ASP A 91 -27.16 -0.32 -18.71
C ASP A 91 -27.65 -1.06 -17.44
N PRO A 92 -28.92 -0.91 -17.03
CA PRO A 92 -29.40 -1.43 -15.75
C PRO A 92 -29.99 -2.84 -15.87
N GLU A 93 -29.18 -3.86 -15.59
CA GLU A 93 -29.68 -5.16 -15.08
C GLU A 93 -28.87 -5.52 -13.84
N ILE A 94 -29.45 -5.25 -12.65
CA ILE A 94 -28.78 -5.44 -11.36
C ILE A 94 -28.86 -6.93 -10.98
N SER A 95 -27.72 -7.61 -11.00
CA SER A 95 -27.56 -8.97 -10.51
C SER A 95 -27.42 -8.94 -8.97
N PRO A 96 -27.81 -9.99 -8.23
CA PRO A 96 -27.59 -10.07 -6.76
C PRO A 96 -26.11 -9.95 -6.31
N LYS A 97 -25.16 -9.90 -7.25
CA LYS A 97 -23.73 -9.61 -7.03
C LYS A 97 -23.41 -8.11 -6.93
N ASP A 98 -24.37 -7.24 -7.23
CA ASP A 98 -24.20 -5.79 -7.28
C ASP A 98 -24.67 -5.12 -5.98
N ILE A 99 -24.37 -5.72 -4.84
CA ILE A 99 -24.53 -5.01 -3.56
C ILE A 99 -23.43 -3.93 -3.51
N PRO A 100 -23.78 -2.64 -3.45
CA PRO A 100 -22.82 -1.55 -3.37
C PRO A 100 -21.86 -1.79 -2.19
N GLY A 101 -20.55 -1.79 -2.47
CA GLY A 101 -19.52 -2.00 -1.45
C GLY A 101 -19.06 -3.45 -1.25
N SER A 102 -19.55 -4.42 -2.02
CA SER A 102 -18.96 -5.77 -2.02
C SER A 102 -17.62 -5.81 -2.79
N PRO A 103 -16.60 -6.55 -2.31
CA PRO A 103 -15.33 -6.66 -3.01
C PRO A 103 -15.46 -7.43 -4.32
N THR A 104 -14.82 -6.92 -5.35
CA THR A 104 -14.82 -7.49 -6.70
C THR A 104 -13.60 -8.38 -6.93
N THR A 105 -13.59 -9.15 -8.03
CA THR A 105 -12.39 -9.88 -8.50
C THR A 105 -11.19 -8.95 -8.70
N ARG A 106 -11.44 -7.67 -9.02
CA ARG A 106 -10.41 -6.65 -9.13
C ARG A 106 -9.77 -6.36 -7.77
N ASP A 107 -10.56 -6.26 -6.71
CA ASP A 107 -10.07 -6.00 -5.35
C ASP A 107 -9.29 -7.18 -4.79
N VAL A 108 -9.70 -8.40 -5.11
CA VAL A 108 -8.91 -9.63 -4.88
C VAL A 108 -7.53 -9.48 -5.55
N GLY A 109 -7.50 -9.08 -6.83
CA GLY A 109 -6.27 -8.82 -7.57
C GLY A 109 -5.37 -7.76 -6.92
N LYS A 110 -5.93 -6.64 -6.47
CA LYS A 110 -5.21 -5.60 -5.75
C LYS A 110 -4.55 -6.14 -4.48
N MET A 111 -5.28 -6.92 -3.69
CA MET A 111 -4.76 -7.49 -2.44
C MET A 111 -3.61 -8.47 -2.69
N ILE A 112 -3.70 -9.28 -3.75
CA ILE A 112 -2.61 -10.17 -4.17
C ILE A 112 -1.38 -9.36 -4.57
N ASP A 113 -1.53 -8.34 -5.43
CA ASP A 113 -0.41 -7.51 -5.87
C ASP A 113 0.23 -6.78 -4.67
N LEU A 114 -0.57 -6.25 -3.75
CA LEU A 114 -0.07 -5.61 -2.52
C LEU A 114 0.71 -6.58 -1.64
N GLY A 115 0.20 -7.80 -1.43
CA GLY A 115 0.93 -8.79 -0.66
C GLY A 115 2.27 -9.17 -1.30
N ILE A 116 2.33 -9.31 -2.63
CA ILE A 116 3.60 -9.54 -3.35
C ILE A 116 4.56 -8.36 -3.17
N ALA A 117 4.06 -7.13 -3.25
CA ALA A 117 4.89 -5.94 -3.04
C ALA A 117 5.50 -5.95 -1.63
N PHE A 118 4.68 -6.22 -0.64
CA PHE A 118 5.09 -6.31 0.75
C PHE A 118 6.06 -7.46 1.05
N GLU A 119 5.82 -8.65 0.51
CA GLU A 119 6.75 -9.77 0.61
C GLU A 119 8.12 -9.39 0.01
N SER A 120 8.12 -8.73 -1.14
CA SER A 120 9.36 -8.27 -1.81
C SER A 120 10.13 -7.22 -1.01
N LEU A 121 9.43 -6.37 -0.24
CA LEU A 121 10.05 -5.34 0.59
C LEU A 121 10.68 -5.90 1.87
N TYR A 122 9.99 -6.85 2.51
CA TYR A 122 10.24 -7.21 3.90
C TYR A 122 10.74 -8.63 4.11
N LEU A 123 10.51 -9.53 3.15
CA LEU A 123 10.85 -10.93 3.30
C LEU A 123 12.08 -11.28 2.48
N SER A 124 12.98 -11.99 3.16
CA SER A 124 14.17 -12.58 2.58
C SER A 124 14.24 -14.03 3.08
N GLY A 125 14.31 -14.98 2.15
CA GLY A 125 14.31 -16.42 2.44
C GLY A 125 12.93 -17.06 2.64
N ARG A 126 12.89 -18.36 2.97
CA ARG A 126 11.67 -19.21 2.90
C ARG A 126 11.00 -19.56 4.24
N LYS A 127 11.61 -19.29 5.41
CA LYS A 127 11.10 -19.76 6.73
C LYS A 127 10.47 -18.63 7.56
N ASN A 128 9.37 -18.93 8.26
CA ASN A 128 8.64 -18.06 9.20
C ASN A 128 8.17 -16.73 8.60
N LEU A 129 7.61 -16.78 7.38
CA LEU A 129 7.26 -15.62 6.57
C LEU A 129 6.28 -14.67 7.28
N SER A 130 5.15 -15.17 7.79
CA SER A 130 4.12 -14.32 8.42
C SER A 130 4.61 -13.61 9.69
N ARG A 131 5.38 -14.29 10.54
CA ARG A 131 5.95 -13.71 11.77
C ARG A 131 7.02 -12.68 11.44
N LYS A 132 7.94 -12.99 10.52
CA LYS A 132 8.98 -12.05 10.06
C LYS A 132 8.36 -10.83 9.41
N PHE A 133 7.31 -11.03 8.61
CA PHE A 133 6.58 -9.98 7.91
C PHE A 133 6.05 -8.95 8.91
N ARG A 134 5.17 -9.37 9.81
CA ARG A 134 4.53 -8.52 10.83
C ARG A 134 5.52 -7.73 11.69
N ARG A 135 6.63 -8.36 12.08
CA ARG A 135 7.65 -7.73 12.92
C ARG A 135 8.44 -6.67 12.16
N ARG A 136 8.93 -7.03 10.96
CA ARG A 136 9.79 -6.14 10.16
C ARG A 136 9.01 -4.91 9.68
N THR A 137 7.76 -5.09 9.28
CA THR A 137 6.93 -4.02 8.73
C THR A 137 6.60 -2.94 9.77
N SER A 138 6.13 -3.34 10.94
CA SER A 138 5.78 -2.42 12.05
C SER A 138 7.00 -1.63 12.51
N TRP A 139 8.12 -2.30 12.78
CA TRP A 139 9.38 -1.65 13.20
C TRP A 139 9.96 -0.72 12.13
N PHE A 140 9.83 -1.08 10.86
CA PHE A 140 10.39 -0.26 9.80
C PHE A 140 9.68 1.08 9.67
N LEU A 141 8.36 1.15 9.84
CA LEU A 141 7.62 2.39 9.57
C LEU A 141 7.56 3.34 10.76
N LYS A 142 7.53 2.84 12.01
CA LYS A 142 7.36 3.68 13.21
C LYS A 142 8.35 3.30 14.31
N LYS A 143 8.85 4.31 15.01
CA LYS A 143 9.76 4.15 16.16
C LYS A 143 9.01 3.84 17.46
N GLU A 144 7.84 4.41 17.63
CA GLU A 144 7.05 4.32 18.87
C GLU A 144 6.33 2.98 19.02
N GLU A 145 6.26 2.44 20.23
CA GLU A 145 5.67 1.12 20.49
C GLU A 145 4.16 1.06 20.23
N ALA A 146 3.39 2.04 20.72
CA ALA A 146 1.94 2.07 20.53
C ALA A 146 1.57 2.01 19.03
N HIS A 147 2.23 2.84 18.21
CA HIS A 147 2.06 2.85 16.76
C HIS A 147 2.50 1.53 16.10
N ARG A 148 3.55 0.87 16.60
CA ARG A 148 3.99 -0.43 16.08
C ARG A 148 2.97 -1.53 16.32
N ARG A 149 2.25 -1.53 17.45
CA ARG A 149 1.18 -2.51 17.73
C ARG A 149 0.04 -2.42 16.71
N VAL A 150 -0.45 -1.20 16.45
CA VAL A 150 -1.48 -0.95 15.42
C VAL A 150 -1.00 -1.38 14.03
N LEU A 151 0.22 -1.04 13.66
CA LEU A 151 0.79 -1.47 12.38
C LEU A 151 0.94 -2.98 12.29
N LYS A 152 1.40 -3.65 13.35
CA LYS A 152 1.54 -5.10 13.40
C LYS A 152 0.23 -5.80 13.06
N GLU A 153 -0.87 -5.32 13.63
CA GLU A 153 -2.22 -5.87 13.38
C GLU A 153 -2.69 -5.59 11.95
N LYS A 154 -2.47 -4.37 11.41
CA LYS A 154 -2.76 -4.09 10.00
C LYS A 154 -1.98 -5.00 9.05
N PHE A 155 -0.69 -5.21 9.30
CA PHE A 155 0.14 -6.10 8.50
C PHE A 155 -0.23 -7.57 8.65
N GLU A 156 -0.76 -7.98 9.80
CA GLU A 156 -1.37 -9.29 9.99
C GLU A 156 -2.54 -9.48 9.03
N LYS A 157 -3.48 -8.54 9.04
CA LYS A 157 -4.64 -8.58 8.15
C LYS A 157 -4.28 -8.52 6.67
N VAL A 158 -3.29 -7.72 6.27
CA VAL A 158 -2.76 -7.74 4.90
C VAL A 158 -2.30 -9.14 4.49
N TYR A 159 -1.57 -9.83 5.37
CA TYR A 159 -1.07 -11.18 5.07
C TYR A 159 -2.21 -12.20 4.97
N ASP A 160 -3.15 -12.17 5.91
CA ASP A 160 -4.30 -13.08 5.94
C ASP A 160 -5.20 -12.86 4.72
N LEU A 161 -5.52 -11.61 4.38
CA LEU A 161 -6.35 -11.26 3.22
C LEU A 161 -5.68 -11.66 1.91
N ARG A 162 -4.36 -11.47 1.77
CA ARG A 162 -3.63 -11.99 0.60
C ARG A 162 -3.68 -13.50 0.53
N CYS A 163 -3.56 -14.20 1.67
CA CYS A 163 -3.66 -15.66 1.72
C CYS A 163 -5.03 -16.11 1.20
N ASN A 164 -6.11 -15.56 1.75
CA ASN A 164 -7.48 -15.86 1.35
C ASN A 164 -7.74 -15.48 -0.12
N ALA A 165 -7.25 -14.33 -0.58
CA ALA A 165 -7.39 -13.90 -1.96
C ALA A 165 -6.76 -14.90 -2.95
N VAL A 166 -5.60 -15.48 -2.62
CA VAL A 166 -4.93 -16.48 -3.46
C VAL A 166 -5.64 -17.83 -3.41
N HIS A 167 -6.08 -18.28 -2.24
CA HIS A 167 -6.63 -19.63 -2.07
C HIS A 167 -8.12 -19.73 -2.38
N GLU A 168 -8.89 -18.72 -2.02
CA GLU A 168 -10.35 -18.73 -2.11
C GLU A 168 -10.88 -17.82 -3.22
N GLY A 169 -10.04 -16.91 -3.75
CA GLY A 169 -10.45 -15.95 -4.76
C GLY A 169 -11.48 -14.93 -4.25
N LYS A 170 -11.57 -14.74 -2.93
CA LYS A 170 -12.58 -13.91 -2.27
C LYS A 170 -11.94 -13.03 -1.19
N LEU A 171 -12.60 -11.92 -0.90
CA LEU A 171 -12.30 -11.05 0.23
C LEU A 171 -13.57 -10.85 1.07
N PRO A 172 -13.45 -10.67 2.39
CA PRO A 172 -14.59 -10.30 3.22
C PRO A 172 -15.04 -8.87 2.88
N ARG A 173 -16.28 -8.53 3.24
CA ARG A 173 -16.79 -7.15 3.10
C ARG A 173 -16.08 -6.18 4.04
N ASP A 174 -15.85 -6.62 5.26
CA ASP A 174 -15.20 -5.84 6.31
C ASP A 174 -14.08 -6.64 6.95
N VAL A 175 -13.13 -5.91 7.55
CA VAL A 175 -11.98 -6.46 8.24
C VAL A 175 -11.91 -5.82 9.62
N GLU A 176 -11.82 -6.64 10.66
CA GLU A 176 -11.60 -6.13 12.02
C GLU A 176 -10.12 -5.76 12.22
N VAL A 177 -9.86 -4.52 12.63
CA VAL A 177 -8.53 -4.00 12.95
C VAL A 177 -8.62 -3.19 14.24
N CYS A 178 -7.86 -3.58 15.26
CA CYS A 178 -7.84 -2.94 16.57
C CYS A 178 -9.25 -2.86 17.21
N GLY A 179 -10.04 -3.92 17.05
CA GLY A 179 -11.43 -3.98 17.55
C GLY A 179 -12.44 -3.15 16.75
N LYS A 180 -12.07 -2.62 15.57
CA LYS A 180 -12.94 -1.82 14.70
C LYS A 180 -13.18 -2.52 13.37
N SER A 181 -14.43 -2.56 12.92
CA SER A 181 -14.79 -3.03 11.58
C SER A 181 -14.44 -1.96 10.55
N VAL A 182 -13.63 -2.32 9.55
CA VAL A 182 -13.19 -1.44 8.46
C VAL A 182 -13.64 -2.03 7.12
N PRO A 183 -14.33 -1.27 6.26
CA PRO A 183 -14.66 -1.72 4.91
C PRO A 183 -13.43 -2.17 4.13
N ILE A 184 -13.52 -3.29 3.42
CA ILE A 184 -12.36 -3.88 2.72
C ILE A 184 -11.72 -2.94 1.71
N LEU A 185 -12.51 -2.11 1.03
CA LEU A 185 -12.00 -1.14 0.06
C LEU A 185 -11.15 -0.08 0.74
N GLU A 186 -11.62 0.44 1.88
CA GLU A 186 -10.86 1.38 2.71
C GLU A 186 -9.59 0.71 3.24
N PHE A 187 -9.68 -0.54 3.70
CA PHE A 187 -8.52 -1.28 4.17
C PHE A 187 -7.45 -1.48 3.08
N ILE A 188 -7.86 -1.80 1.84
CA ILE A 188 -6.95 -1.92 0.69
C ILE A 188 -6.21 -0.59 0.44
N GLU A 189 -6.91 0.54 0.53
CA GLU A 189 -6.30 1.87 0.37
C GLU A 189 -5.32 2.19 1.51
N GLN A 190 -5.65 1.82 2.75
CA GLN A 190 -4.71 1.93 3.87
C GLN A 190 -3.46 1.08 3.62
N ALA A 191 -3.62 -0.15 3.11
CA ALA A 191 -2.50 -1.04 2.77
C ALA A 191 -1.65 -0.48 1.61
N GLN A 192 -2.28 0.10 0.58
CA GLN A 192 -1.59 0.80 -0.51
C GLN A 192 -0.72 1.94 0.00
N SER A 193 -1.26 2.76 0.90
CA SER A 193 -0.50 3.85 1.52
C SER A 193 0.70 3.34 2.32
N LEU A 194 0.51 2.28 3.12
CA LEU A 194 1.61 1.67 3.87
C LEU A 194 2.70 1.14 2.92
N CYS A 195 2.34 0.53 1.81
CA CYS A 195 3.29 0.06 0.79
C CYS A 195 4.06 1.22 0.17
N GLN A 196 3.37 2.31 -0.19
CA GLN A 196 3.99 3.52 -0.73
C GLN A 196 5.00 4.13 0.26
N GLN A 197 4.60 4.31 1.52
CA GLN A 197 5.47 4.83 2.58
C GLN A 197 6.72 3.98 2.75
N SER A 198 6.58 2.65 2.64
CA SER A 198 7.68 1.70 2.73
C SER A 198 8.68 1.88 1.61
N ILE A 199 8.19 1.96 0.36
CA ILE A 199 9.03 2.19 -0.82
C ILE A 199 9.74 3.54 -0.73
N LEU A 200 9.00 4.60 -0.38
CA LEU A 200 9.57 5.95 -0.24
C LEU A 200 10.66 6.00 0.83
N LYS A 201 10.48 5.30 1.95
CA LYS A 201 11.49 5.23 2.99
C LYS A 201 12.78 4.54 2.51
N ILE A 202 12.66 3.47 1.71
CA ILE A 202 13.83 2.80 1.11
C ILE A 202 14.54 3.72 0.11
N ILE A 203 13.80 4.39 -0.78
CA ILE A 203 14.38 5.33 -1.73
C ILE A 203 15.10 6.47 -1.01
N LYS A 204 14.49 7.05 0.03
CA LYS A 204 15.09 8.11 0.84
C LYS A 204 16.35 7.66 1.57
N ASN A 205 16.35 6.42 2.08
CA ASN A 205 17.51 5.86 2.79
C ASN A 205 18.61 5.38 1.84
N GLY A 206 18.31 5.20 0.56
CA GLY A 206 19.24 4.68 -0.43
C GLY A 206 19.51 3.17 -0.34
N GLN A 207 18.94 2.47 0.65
CA GLN A 207 19.23 1.06 0.93
C GLN A 207 18.07 0.33 1.59
N PHE A 208 18.02 -0.99 1.39
CA PHE A 208 17.15 -1.87 2.16
C PHE A 208 17.72 -2.07 3.57
N PRO A 209 16.88 -2.18 4.60
CA PRO A 209 17.33 -2.59 5.92
C PRO A 209 17.97 -3.98 5.87
N ASP A 210 19.03 -4.18 6.65
CA ASP A 210 19.59 -5.50 6.86
C ASP A 210 18.67 -6.30 7.78
N TRP A 211 17.65 -6.90 7.19
CA TRP A 211 16.62 -7.63 7.91
C TRP A 211 17.14 -8.85 8.69
N ALA A 212 18.37 -9.30 8.44
CA ALA A 212 19.01 -10.38 9.20
C ALA A 212 19.63 -9.87 10.51
N LYS A 213 20.09 -8.61 10.54
CA LYS A 213 20.73 -7.98 11.71
C LYS A 213 19.76 -7.29 12.66
N ILE A 214 18.52 -7.04 12.24
CA ILE A 214 17.52 -6.41 13.12
C ILE A 214 17.06 -7.43 14.16
N HIS A 215 17.63 -7.35 15.36
CA HIS A 215 17.06 -7.99 16.54
C HIS A 215 15.79 -7.23 16.91
N ILE A 216 14.66 -7.87 16.68
CA ILE A 216 13.37 -7.39 17.16
C ILE A 216 13.16 -8.14 18.48
N PRO A 217 12.98 -7.48 19.63
CA PRO A 217 12.62 -8.17 20.86
C PRO A 217 11.26 -8.87 20.68
N ASP A 218 11.06 -10.00 21.36
CA ASP A 218 9.76 -10.67 21.39
C ASP A 218 8.84 -9.82 22.29
N CYS A 219 7.88 -9.12 21.67
CA CYS A 219 6.86 -8.33 22.34
C CYS A 219 5.58 -9.15 22.50
#